data_AF-A0A6A4MJC0-F1
#
_entry.id   AF-A0A6A4MJC0-F1
#
_cell.length_a   1.000
_cell.length_b   1.000
_cell.length_c   1.000
_cell.angle_alpha   90.00
_cell.angle_beta   90.00
_cell.angle_gamma   90.00
#
_symmetry.space_group_name_H-M   'P 1'
#
loop_
_entity.id
_entity.type
_entity.pdbx_description
1 polymer ?
#
loop_
_entity_poly.entity_id
_entity_poly.type
_entity_poly.pdbx_seq_one_letter_code
_entity_poly.pdbx_strand_id
1 'polypeptide(L)'
;SITLLLVSLLLMRFFPLNPPPPTPPPPPGLFTAQNLALYNGTDDGLPILLAILGDASRAFVSGNFTGDGLTDSLHGLSSTQVKSVVDWRDFYFKTYIFVGKLVGRYYDSEGNPTKYLKGAEAKAARGAQLMEKQKNEEAKLPTCNSRWSQEEGSEVWCDNGYPRLVQRPLEMAITGKVSKRCACFTEDELNQPGLEVYEGCDHLSKLCRL
;
A
#
# COMPACT_ATOMS: atom_id res chain seq x y z
N SER A 1 -2.55 -22.75 55.80
CA SER A 1 -2.58 -23.39 54.46
C SER A 1 -1.64 -22.71 53.48
N ILE A 2 -0.32 -22.74 53.75
CA ILE A 2 0.72 -22.21 52.86
C ILE A 2 1.19 -23.29 51.86
N THR A 3 0.80 -24.55 52.08
CA THR A 3 1.18 -25.72 51.27
C THR A 3 0.45 -25.83 49.93
N LEU A 4 -0.64 -25.07 49.70
CA LEU A 4 -1.43 -25.15 48.46
C LEU A 4 -0.97 -24.18 47.35
N LEU A 5 -0.20 -23.15 47.68
CA LEU A 5 0.33 -22.21 46.67
C LEU A 5 1.55 -22.76 45.92
N LEU A 6 2.29 -23.71 46.51
CA LEU A 6 3.47 -24.31 45.89
C LEU A 6 3.13 -25.35 44.82
N VAL A 7 1.94 -25.95 44.86
CA VAL A 7 1.54 -26.99 43.90
C VAL A 7 0.96 -26.38 42.61
N SER A 8 0.44 -25.14 42.65
CA SER A 8 -0.10 -24.47 41.46
C SER A 8 0.99 -23.99 40.48
N LEU A 9 2.24 -23.82 40.93
CA LEU A 9 3.37 -23.43 40.09
C LEU A 9 4.01 -24.60 39.32
N LEU A 10 3.65 -25.85 39.62
CA LEU A 10 4.21 -27.04 38.96
C LEU A 10 3.45 -27.49 37.70
N LEU A 11 2.40 -26.74 37.30
CA LEU A 11 1.71 -26.92 36.01
C LEU A 11 1.73 -25.65 35.16
N MET A 12 2.71 -24.77 35.35
CA MET A 12 3.17 -23.93 34.25
C MET A 12 3.79 -24.90 33.24
N ARG A 13 2.97 -25.30 32.27
CA ARG A 13 3.43 -25.95 31.04
C ARG A 13 4.72 -25.27 30.64
N PHE A 14 5.79 -26.06 30.51
CA PHE A 14 7.00 -25.67 29.79
C PHE A 14 6.59 -25.37 28.35
N PHE A 15 5.96 -24.22 28.12
CA PHE A 15 6.13 -23.50 26.89
C PHE A 15 7.56 -22.99 26.97
N PRO A 16 8.49 -23.45 26.12
CA PRO A 16 9.82 -22.86 26.07
C PRO A 16 9.64 -21.33 25.95
N LEU A 17 10.14 -20.62 26.98
CA LEU A 17 10.05 -19.16 27.12
C LEU A 17 10.84 -18.40 26.04
N ASN A 18 11.51 -19.14 25.16
CA ASN A 18 12.17 -18.61 23.99
C ASN A 18 11.58 -19.31 22.76
N PRO A 19 11.06 -18.56 21.77
CA PRO A 19 10.81 -19.17 20.47
C PRO A 19 12.10 -19.86 20.01
N PRO A 20 12.00 -21.00 19.31
CA PRO A 20 13.18 -21.63 18.72
C PRO A 20 13.95 -20.59 17.89
N PRO A 21 15.29 -20.64 17.88
CA PRO A 21 16.06 -19.73 17.05
C PRO A 21 15.55 -19.80 15.61
N PRO A 22 15.42 -18.65 14.92
CA PRO A 22 14.90 -18.62 13.57
C PRO A 22 15.72 -19.57 12.71
N THR A 23 15.03 -20.45 11.97
CA THR A 23 15.68 -21.36 11.05
C THR A 23 16.49 -20.54 10.04
N PRO A 24 17.75 -20.91 9.77
CA PRO A 24 18.56 -20.17 8.82
C PRO A 24 17.85 -20.17 7.46
N PRO A 25 17.83 -19.02 6.76
CA PRO A 25 17.17 -18.93 5.47
C PRO A 25 17.81 -19.92 4.47
N PRO A 26 17.03 -20.52 3.56
CA PRO A 26 17.59 -21.35 2.51
C PRO A 26 18.52 -20.52 1.62
N PRO A 27 19.53 -21.14 0.97
CA PRO A 27 20.39 -20.45 0.03
C PRO A 27 19.55 -19.76 -1.07
N PRO A 28 20.02 -18.60 -1.59
CA PRO A 28 19.37 -17.93 -2.71
C PRO A 28 19.10 -18.90 -3.86
N GLY A 29 17.83 -19.07 -4.24
CA GLY A 29 17.41 -20.12 -5.16
C GLY A 29 16.29 -19.74 -6.12
N LEU A 30 15.93 -20.70 -6.98
CA LEU A 30 14.74 -20.63 -7.81
C LEU A 30 13.65 -21.49 -7.18
N PHE A 31 12.47 -20.91 -7.02
CA PHE A 31 11.32 -21.59 -6.44
C PHE A 31 10.22 -21.75 -7.49
N THR A 32 9.54 -22.89 -7.50
CA THR A 32 8.23 -23.02 -8.15
C THR A 32 7.13 -22.68 -7.16
N ALA A 33 5.91 -22.41 -7.62
CA ALA A 33 4.78 -22.18 -6.72
C ALA A 33 4.53 -23.37 -5.78
N GLN A 34 4.70 -24.60 -6.28
CA GLN A 34 4.53 -25.81 -5.48
C GLN A 34 5.58 -25.92 -4.38
N ASN A 35 6.84 -25.60 -4.69
CA ASN A 35 7.92 -25.66 -3.70
C ASN A 35 7.80 -24.52 -2.69
N LEU A 36 7.39 -23.33 -3.14
CA LEU A 36 7.18 -22.17 -2.25
C LEU A 36 6.03 -22.40 -1.26
N ALA A 37 4.98 -23.12 -1.67
CA ALA A 37 3.81 -23.39 -0.84
C ALA A 37 4.12 -24.19 0.45
N LEU A 38 5.28 -24.85 0.52
CA LEU A 38 5.78 -25.52 1.73
C LEU A 38 6.16 -24.52 2.84
N TYR A 39 6.49 -23.28 2.47
CA TYR A 39 7.00 -22.24 3.37
C TYR A 39 5.91 -21.23 3.77
N ASN A 40 4.72 -21.74 4.09
CA ASN A 40 3.52 -20.94 4.38
C ASN A 40 3.33 -20.60 5.87
N GLY A 41 4.22 -21.09 6.75
CA GLY A 41 4.15 -20.89 8.20
C GLY A 41 3.29 -21.88 8.99
N THR A 42 2.83 -22.99 8.38
CA THR A 42 2.12 -24.05 9.11
C THR A 42 3.04 -25.10 9.73
N ASP A 43 4.29 -25.18 9.26
CA ASP A 43 5.33 -26.05 9.79
C ASP A 43 6.38 -25.21 10.53
N ASP A 44 6.44 -25.33 11.85
CA ASP A 44 7.38 -24.60 12.73
C ASP A 44 8.86 -24.94 12.43
N GLY A 45 9.13 -26.04 11.71
CA GLY A 45 10.45 -26.43 11.26
C GLY A 45 10.93 -25.72 9.99
N LEU A 46 10.06 -24.97 9.31
CA LEU A 46 10.37 -24.27 8.06
C LEU A 46 10.28 -22.75 8.22
N PRO A 47 11.15 -21.98 7.53
CA PRO A 47 11.00 -20.54 7.49
C PRO A 47 9.75 -20.15 6.69
N ILE A 48 9.23 -18.94 6.95
CA ILE A 48 8.14 -18.37 6.14
C ILE A 48 8.76 -17.65 4.95
N LEU A 49 8.34 -18.01 3.74
CA LEU A 49 8.76 -17.36 2.51
C LEU A 49 7.58 -16.69 1.82
N LEU A 50 7.82 -15.51 1.24
CA LEU A 50 6.82 -14.73 0.51
C LEU A 50 7.38 -14.35 -0.86
N ALA A 51 6.61 -14.62 -1.92
CA ALA A 51 6.92 -14.14 -3.27
C ALA A 51 6.12 -12.89 -3.62
N ILE A 52 6.83 -11.78 -3.82
CA ILE A 52 6.26 -10.57 -4.41
C ILE A 52 6.30 -10.71 -5.94
N LEU A 53 5.26 -10.22 -6.63
CA LEU A 53 4.94 -10.59 -8.02
C LEU A 53 4.47 -12.06 -8.17
N GLY A 54 3.97 -12.65 -7.07
CA GLY A 54 3.19 -13.90 -7.07
C GLY A 54 1.68 -13.65 -7.16
N ASP A 55 0.89 -14.69 -6.87
CA ASP A 55 -0.58 -14.71 -6.88
C ASP A 55 -1.26 -13.67 -5.99
N ALA A 56 -0.67 -13.32 -4.84
CA ALA A 56 -1.21 -12.29 -3.95
C ALA A 56 -0.99 -10.84 -4.44
N SER A 57 -0.20 -10.63 -5.50
CA SER A 57 0.22 -9.27 -5.91
C SER A 57 -0.92 -8.41 -6.43
N ARG A 58 -1.89 -9.02 -7.14
CA ARG A 58 -3.09 -8.30 -7.55
C ARG A 58 -3.96 -7.98 -6.36
N ALA A 59 -4.22 -8.95 -5.48
CA ALA A 59 -5.04 -8.78 -4.29
C ALA A 59 -4.54 -7.65 -3.38
N PHE A 60 -3.21 -7.51 -3.25
CA PHE A 60 -2.57 -6.43 -2.50
C PHE A 60 -3.04 -5.03 -2.93
N VAL A 61 -3.22 -4.79 -4.23
CA VAL A 61 -3.63 -3.47 -4.76
C VAL A 61 -5.10 -3.34 -5.09
N SER A 62 -5.79 -4.44 -5.38
CA SER A 62 -7.23 -4.43 -5.68
C SER A 62 -8.09 -4.51 -4.43
N GLY A 63 -7.55 -5.02 -3.31
CA GLY A 63 -8.32 -5.41 -2.14
C GLY A 63 -9.22 -6.62 -2.37
N ASN A 64 -9.15 -7.26 -3.55
CA ASN A 64 -9.91 -8.45 -3.86
C ASN A 64 -9.09 -9.70 -3.52
N PHE A 65 -9.47 -10.39 -2.44
CA PHE A 65 -8.84 -11.62 -1.97
C PHE A 65 -9.63 -12.89 -2.37
N THR A 66 -10.59 -12.80 -3.30
CA THR A 66 -11.27 -13.97 -3.89
C THR A 66 -10.48 -14.54 -5.08
N GLY A 67 -10.91 -15.69 -5.63
CA GLY A 67 -10.13 -16.47 -6.60
C GLY A 67 -9.71 -15.71 -7.89
N ASP A 68 -10.48 -14.72 -8.30
CA ASP A 68 -10.17 -13.80 -9.42
C ASP A 68 -9.12 -12.73 -9.05
N GLY A 69 -9.01 -12.39 -7.78
CA GLY A 69 -8.00 -11.47 -7.23
C GLY A 69 -6.67 -12.14 -6.86
N LEU A 70 -6.69 -13.45 -6.60
CA LEU A 70 -5.51 -14.28 -6.30
C LEU A 70 -4.84 -14.77 -7.59
N THR A 71 -4.24 -13.84 -8.34
CA THR A 71 -3.51 -14.13 -9.57
C THR A 71 -2.24 -13.29 -9.68
N ASP A 72 -1.22 -13.88 -10.31
CA ASP A 72 0.06 -13.23 -10.59
C ASP A 72 -0.03 -12.19 -11.73
N SER A 73 -1.13 -12.17 -12.47
CA SER A 73 -1.33 -11.25 -13.58
C SER A 73 -1.56 -9.83 -13.07
N LEU A 74 -0.84 -8.85 -13.63
CA LEU A 74 -1.08 -7.42 -13.41
C LEU A 74 -1.88 -6.76 -14.56
N HIS A 75 -2.48 -7.57 -15.44
CA HIS A 75 -3.29 -7.05 -16.54
C HIS A 75 -4.52 -6.28 -16.02
N GLY A 76 -4.89 -5.19 -16.69
CA GLY A 76 -6.04 -4.35 -16.27
C GLY A 76 -5.78 -3.43 -15.07
N LEU A 77 -4.68 -3.60 -14.32
CA LEU A 77 -4.29 -2.64 -13.28
C LEU A 77 -3.81 -1.33 -13.89
N SER A 78 -3.98 -0.21 -13.19
CA SER A 78 -3.45 1.08 -13.62
C SER A 78 -1.92 1.15 -13.50
N SER A 79 -1.31 2.20 -14.09
CA SER A 79 0.15 2.36 -14.00
C SER A 79 0.62 2.61 -12.56
N THR A 80 -0.17 3.33 -11.76
CA THR A 80 0.15 3.57 -10.34
C THR A 80 -0.11 2.37 -9.46
N GLN A 81 -1.13 1.57 -9.73
CA GLN A 81 -1.31 0.30 -9.02
C GLN A 81 -0.14 -0.66 -9.30
N VAL A 82 0.33 -0.75 -10.55
CA VAL A 82 1.53 -1.54 -10.87
C VAL A 82 2.77 -0.97 -10.18
N LYS A 83 2.91 0.37 -10.13
CA LYS A 83 3.97 1.01 -9.34
C LYS A 83 3.91 0.60 -7.87
N SER A 84 2.73 0.58 -7.24
CA SER A 84 2.58 0.15 -5.84
C SER A 84 3.00 -1.30 -5.61
N VAL A 85 2.74 -2.22 -6.55
CA VAL A 85 3.23 -3.60 -6.47
C VAL A 85 4.77 -3.66 -6.56
N VAL A 86 5.36 -2.87 -7.46
CA VAL A 86 6.82 -2.79 -7.61
C VAL A 86 7.48 -2.15 -6.38
N ASP A 87 6.91 -1.08 -5.83
CA ASP A 87 7.37 -0.47 -4.58
C ASP A 87 7.28 -1.47 -3.42
N TRP A 88 6.22 -2.29 -3.38
CA TRP A 88 6.06 -3.35 -2.37
C TRP A 88 7.17 -4.39 -2.47
N ARG A 89 7.52 -4.83 -3.69
CA ARG A 89 8.68 -5.70 -3.91
C ARG A 89 9.97 -5.05 -3.41
N ASP A 90 10.20 -3.79 -3.78
CA ASP A 90 11.42 -3.08 -3.43
C ASP A 90 11.53 -2.82 -1.92
N PHE A 91 10.41 -2.59 -1.24
CA PHE A 91 10.35 -2.55 0.21
C PHE A 91 10.80 -3.88 0.80
N TYR A 92 10.19 -5.00 0.40
CA TYR A 92 10.55 -6.32 0.92
C TYR A 92 12.00 -6.71 0.63
N PHE A 93 12.51 -6.35 -0.54
CA PHE A 93 13.91 -6.56 -0.89
C PHE A 93 14.88 -5.80 0.03
N LYS A 94 14.47 -4.63 0.54
CA LYS A 94 15.29 -3.81 1.45
C LYS A 94 15.14 -4.19 2.91
N THR A 95 13.98 -4.72 3.32
CA THR A 95 13.64 -4.94 4.73
C THR A 95 13.71 -6.40 5.17
N TYR A 96 13.74 -7.35 4.23
CA TYR A 96 13.82 -8.78 4.51
C TYR A 96 14.99 -9.43 3.77
N ILE A 97 15.36 -10.64 4.22
CA ILE A 97 16.42 -11.42 3.59
C ILE A 97 15.92 -11.94 2.24
N PHE A 98 16.56 -11.50 1.16
CA PHE A 98 16.29 -12.02 -0.17
C PHE A 98 16.87 -13.43 -0.33
N VAL A 99 15.98 -14.40 -0.57
CA VAL A 99 16.35 -15.82 -0.70
C VAL A 99 16.09 -16.40 -2.09
N GLY A 100 15.66 -15.61 -3.08
CA GLY A 100 15.49 -16.14 -4.44
C GLY A 100 14.37 -15.55 -5.28
N LYS A 101 14.09 -16.20 -6.41
CA LYS A 101 13.06 -15.80 -7.38
C LYS A 101 12.02 -16.89 -7.57
N LEU A 102 10.77 -16.49 -7.77
CA LEU A 102 9.67 -17.38 -8.14
C LEU A 102 9.65 -17.56 -9.67
N VAL A 103 9.89 -18.79 -10.13
CA VAL A 103 9.74 -19.24 -11.51
C VAL A 103 8.25 -19.19 -11.87
N GLY A 104 7.93 -18.51 -12.99
CA GLY A 104 6.55 -18.31 -13.44
C GLY A 104 6.45 -17.16 -14.43
N ARG A 105 5.43 -16.30 -14.26
CA ARG A 105 5.17 -15.20 -15.20
C ARG A 105 6.32 -14.21 -15.32
N TYR A 106 7.00 -13.88 -14.23
CA TYR A 106 7.98 -12.80 -14.17
C TYR A 106 9.43 -13.26 -14.33
N TYR A 107 9.74 -14.50 -13.95
CA TYR A 107 11.05 -15.11 -14.10
C TYR A 107 10.92 -16.49 -14.76
N ASP A 108 11.78 -16.81 -15.71
CA ASP A 108 11.80 -18.14 -16.33
C ASP A 108 12.54 -19.19 -15.48
N SER A 109 12.70 -20.40 -16.02
CA SER A 109 13.35 -21.53 -15.34
C SER A 109 14.83 -21.30 -15.02
N GLU A 110 15.47 -20.31 -15.64
CA GLU A 110 16.86 -19.92 -15.38
C GLU A 110 16.92 -18.70 -14.44
N GLY A 111 15.76 -18.16 -14.05
CA GLY A 111 15.67 -16.95 -13.22
C GLY A 111 15.85 -15.66 -14.01
N ASN A 112 15.82 -15.71 -15.34
CA ASN A 112 15.93 -14.53 -16.18
C ASN A 112 14.60 -13.78 -16.25
N PRO A 113 14.65 -12.43 -16.37
CA PRO A 113 13.46 -11.60 -16.42
C PRO A 113 12.68 -11.81 -17.72
N THR A 114 11.40 -12.16 -17.61
CA THR A 114 10.52 -12.34 -18.79
C THR A 114 10.06 -11.00 -19.37
N LYS A 115 9.40 -11.04 -20.53
CA LYS A 115 8.71 -9.87 -21.09
C LYS A 115 7.66 -9.26 -20.14
N TYR A 116 7.06 -10.07 -19.27
CA TYR A 116 6.05 -9.59 -18.32
C TYR A 116 6.67 -8.77 -17.21
N LEU A 117 7.86 -9.17 -16.70
CA LEU A 117 8.58 -8.33 -15.74
C LEU A 117 9.02 -7.02 -16.36
N LYS A 118 9.61 -7.06 -17.56
CA LYS A 118 9.97 -5.84 -18.29
C LYS A 118 8.78 -4.91 -18.50
N GLY A 119 7.61 -5.47 -18.85
CA GLY A 119 6.37 -4.72 -18.98
C GLY A 119 5.87 -4.12 -17.66
N ALA A 120 5.96 -4.88 -16.55
CA ALA A 120 5.61 -4.39 -15.23
C ALA A 120 6.52 -3.24 -14.79
N GLU A 121 7.83 -3.35 -14.99
CA GLU A 121 8.81 -2.30 -14.70
C GLU A 121 8.55 -1.03 -15.52
N ALA A 122 8.37 -1.16 -16.82
CA ALA A 122 8.07 -0.02 -17.69
C ALA A 122 6.76 0.68 -17.28
N LYS A 123 5.75 -0.10 -16.90
CA LYS A 123 4.46 0.41 -16.44
C LYS A 123 4.56 1.07 -15.06
N ALA A 124 5.36 0.53 -14.15
CA ALA A 124 5.66 1.14 -12.86
C ALA A 124 6.42 2.47 -13.03
N ALA A 125 7.40 2.53 -13.93
CA ALA A 125 8.12 3.77 -14.28
C ALA A 125 7.15 4.84 -14.81
N ARG A 126 6.21 4.46 -15.69
CA ARG A 126 5.13 5.37 -16.13
C ARG A 126 4.26 5.83 -14.96
N GLY A 127 3.92 4.92 -14.03
CA GLY A 127 3.20 5.25 -12.80
C GLY A 127 3.94 6.30 -11.96
N ALA A 128 5.25 6.16 -11.80
CA ALA A 128 6.08 7.11 -11.07
C ALA A 128 6.07 8.50 -11.74
N GLN A 129 6.23 8.56 -13.07
CA GLN A 129 6.16 9.81 -13.82
C GLN A 129 4.80 10.51 -13.69
N LEU A 130 3.70 9.76 -13.73
CA LEU A 130 2.36 10.31 -13.58
C LEU A 130 2.12 10.86 -12.17
N MET A 131 2.57 10.14 -11.13
CA MET A 131 2.46 10.62 -9.75
C MET A 131 3.29 11.87 -9.50
N GLU A 132 4.51 11.93 -10.02
CA GLU A 132 5.36 13.12 -9.91
C GLU A 132 4.73 14.31 -10.63
N LYS A 133 4.16 14.09 -11.82
CA LYS A 133 3.42 15.13 -12.54
C LYS A 133 2.21 15.62 -11.73
N GLN A 134 1.42 14.70 -11.15
CA GLN A 134 0.30 15.09 -10.29
C GLN A 134 0.77 15.90 -9.09
N LYS A 135 1.83 15.48 -8.40
CA LYS A 135 2.42 16.22 -7.28
C LYS A 135 2.83 17.65 -7.70
N ASN A 136 3.46 17.80 -8.86
CA ASN A 136 3.88 19.10 -9.38
C ASN A 136 2.69 20.00 -9.76
N GLU A 137 1.61 19.45 -10.30
CA GLU A 137 0.37 20.20 -10.53
C GLU A 137 -0.32 20.59 -9.22
N GLU A 138 -0.32 19.69 -8.23
CA GLU A 138 -0.92 19.96 -6.92
C GLU A 138 -0.15 21.02 -6.13
N ALA A 139 1.18 21.03 -6.23
CA ALA A 139 2.06 22.00 -5.58
C ALA A 139 1.88 23.45 -6.08
N LYS A 140 1.20 23.66 -7.22
CA LYS A 140 0.88 25.00 -7.72
C LYS A 140 -0.20 25.71 -6.91
N LEU A 141 -1.00 24.97 -6.13
CA LEU A 141 -2.05 25.55 -5.29
C LEU A 141 -1.74 25.29 -3.81
N PRO A 142 -1.97 26.26 -2.92
CA PRO A 142 -1.73 26.08 -1.49
C PRO A 142 -2.59 24.94 -0.92
N THR A 143 -2.00 24.12 -0.06
CA THR A 143 -2.71 23.04 0.64
C THR A 143 -3.51 23.60 1.82
N CYS A 144 -4.68 23.01 2.09
CA CYS A 144 -5.41 23.30 3.31
C CYS A 144 -4.79 22.59 4.51
N ASN A 145 -5.00 23.16 5.69
CA ASN A 145 -4.79 22.47 6.96
C ASN A 145 -5.99 21.56 7.24
N SER A 146 -5.76 20.44 7.92
CA SER A 146 -6.83 19.53 8.32
C SER A 146 -6.53 18.88 9.67
N ARG A 147 -7.56 18.68 10.48
CA ARG A 147 -7.49 17.95 11.75
C ARG A 147 -8.67 16.98 11.87
N TRP A 148 -8.47 15.91 12.62
CA TRP A 148 -9.54 14.98 12.98
C TRP A 148 -9.45 14.64 14.45
N SER A 149 -10.61 14.58 15.11
CA SER A 149 -10.74 14.02 16.46
C SER A 149 -12.00 13.17 16.55
N GLN A 150 -12.03 12.24 17.52
CA GLN A 150 -13.19 11.39 17.74
C GLN A 150 -14.43 12.17 18.17
N GLU A 151 -14.24 13.29 18.88
CA GLU A 151 -15.29 14.10 19.49
C GLU A 151 -15.82 15.18 18.53
N GLU A 152 -14.94 15.85 17.79
CA GLU A 152 -15.27 17.00 16.95
C GLU A 152 -15.40 16.64 15.46
N GLY A 153 -15.00 15.43 15.06
CA GLY A 153 -14.99 15.00 13.66
C GLY A 153 -13.82 15.59 12.88
N SER A 154 -14.02 15.72 11.56
CA SER A 154 -13.02 16.27 10.64
C SER A 154 -13.20 17.78 10.49
N GLU A 155 -12.12 18.54 10.52
CA GLU A 155 -12.14 19.96 10.16
C GLU A 155 -11.03 20.29 9.16
N VAL A 156 -11.32 21.24 8.28
CA VAL A 156 -10.40 21.73 7.24
C VAL A 156 -10.42 23.26 7.25
N TRP A 157 -9.25 23.90 7.21
CA TRP A 157 -9.15 25.35 7.23
C TRP A 157 -7.96 25.88 6.42
N CYS A 158 -7.97 27.19 6.19
CA CYS A 158 -6.90 27.92 5.53
C CYS A 158 -6.45 29.07 6.43
N ASP A 159 -5.15 29.20 6.67
CA ASP A 159 -4.61 30.34 7.43
C ASP A 159 -4.78 31.65 6.63
N ASN A 160 -4.57 31.56 5.32
CA ASN A 160 -4.80 32.62 4.35
C ASN A 160 -5.76 32.13 3.27
N GLY A 161 -6.97 32.69 3.22
CA GLY A 161 -8.00 32.36 2.23
C GLY A 161 -9.11 31.44 2.75
N TYR A 162 -9.76 30.76 1.81
CA TYR A 162 -10.94 29.92 2.04
C TYR A 162 -10.72 28.54 1.41
N PRO A 163 -11.05 27.44 2.12
CA PRO A 163 -10.88 26.09 1.61
C PRO A 163 -11.86 25.81 0.47
N ARG A 164 -11.35 25.23 -0.62
CA ARG A 164 -12.15 24.73 -1.76
C ARG A 164 -11.73 23.34 -2.17
N LEU A 165 -12.71 22.52 -2.51
CA LEU A 165 -12.52 21.23 -3.14
C LEU A 165 -12.23 21.45 -4.63
N VAL A 166 -11.08 20.95 -5.07
CA VAL A 166 -10.63 20.98 -6.47
C VAL A 166 -10.37 19.56 -6.96
N GLN A 167 -10.79 19.26 -8.19
CA GLN A 167 -10.52 17.97 -8.80
C GLN A 167 -9.01 17.78 -8.99
N ARG A 168 -8.54 16.54 -8.84
CA ARG A 168 -7.16 16.18 -9.21
C ARG A 168 -7.09 15.93 -10.72
N PRO A 169 -6.53 16.86 -11.52
CA PRO A 169 -6.73 16.84 -12.98
C PRO A 169 -6.16 15.59 -13.65
N LEU A 170 -5.08 15.03 -13.09
CA LEU A 170 -4.39 13.87 -13.63
C LEU A 170 -4.86 12.55 -13.03
N GLU A 171 -5.67 12.57 -11.97
CA GLU A 171 -6.03 11.35 -11.25
C GLU A 171 -6.93 10.43 -12.06
N MET A 172 -7.85 11.01 -12.85
CA MET A 172 -8.68 10.25 -13.78
C MET A 172 -7.81 9.47 -14.78
N ALA A 173 -6.76 10.09 -15.32
CA ALA A 173 -5.82 9.44 -16.22
C ALA A 173 -4.94 8.37 -15.52
N ILE A 174 -4.85 8.44 -14.19
CA ILE A 174 -4.01 7.58 -13.36
C ILE A 174 -4.77 6.36 -12.83
N THR A 175 -5.99 6.54 -12.35
CA THR A 175 -6.77 5.50 -11.65
C THR A 175 -8.09 5.17 -12.33
N GLY A 176 -8.53 5.98 -13.30
CA GLY A 176 -9.89 5.92 -13.83
C GLY A 176 -10.96 6.44 -12.87
N LYS A 177 -10.55 7.06 -11.75
CA LYS A 177 -11.45 7.65 -10.75
C LYS A 177 -11.18 9.15 -10.66
N VAL A 178 -12.25 9.93 -10.50
CA VAL A 178 -12.15 11.33 -10.07
C VAL A 178 -12.07 11.34 -8.56
N SER A 179 -11.07 12.01 -7.99
CA SER A 179 -11.16 12.48 -6.61
C SER A 179 -10.86 13.97 -6.53
N LYS A 180 -11.18 14.54 -5.37
CA LYS A 180 -11.01 15.95 -5.05
C LYS A 180 -10.00 16.08 -3.92
N ARG A 181 -9.33 17.21 -3.86
CA ARG A 181 -8.49 17.62 -2.73
C ARG A 181 -8.85 19.03 -2.31
N CYS A 182 -8.44 19.41 -1.11
CA CYS A 182 -8.55 20.80 -0.68
C CYS A 182 -7.41 21.65 -1.24
N ALA A 183 -7.71 22.89 -1.59
CA ALA A 183 -6.76 23.97 -1.79
C ALA A 183 -7.30 25.29 -1.22
N CYS A 184 -6.42 26.18 -0.78
CA CYS A 184 -6.79 27.50 -0.26
C CYS A 184 -6.80 28.53 -1.38
N PHE A 185 -7.87 29.33 -1.43
CA PHE A 185 -8.05 30.40 -2.41
C PHE A 185 -8.35 31.72 -1.71
N THR A 186 -7.87 32.80 -2.27
CA THR A 186 -8.21 34.16 -1.85
C THR A 186 -9.64 34.53 -2.28
N GLU A 187 -10.20 35.61 -1.73
CA GLU A 187 -11.59 36.00 -1.99
C GLU A 187 -11.85 36.30 -3.46
N ASP A 188 -10.89 36.93 -4.15
CA ASP A 188 -10.96 37.27 -5.57
C ASP A 188 -10.90 36.05 -6.49
N GLU A 189 -10.34 34.94 -6.02
CA GLU A 189 -10.24 33.68 -6.76
C GLU A 189 -11.49 32.79 -6.65
N LEU A 190 -12.40 33.06 -5.70
CA LEU A 190 -13.53 32.16 -5.39
C LEU A 190 -14.53 31.97 -6.53
N ASN A 191 -14.57 32.91 -7.48
CA ASN A 191 -15.46 32.85 -8.64
C ASN A 191 -14.91 31.99 -9.80
N GLN A 192 -13.72 31.40 -9.64
CA GLN A 192 -13.15 30.51 -10.65
C GLN A 192 -13.97 29.22 -10.79
N PRO A 193 -14.11 28.68 -12.02
CA PRO A 193 -14.84 27.44 -12.24
C PRO A 193 -14.09 26.24 -11.64
N GLY A 194 -14.84 25.23 -11.19
CA GLY A 194 -14.28 23.98 -10.65
C GLY A 194 -13.86 24.06 -9.18
N LEU A 195 -14.17 25.17 -8.49
CA LEU A 195 -14.06 25.29 -7.04
C LEU A 195 -15.39 24.88 -6.40
N GLU A 196 -15.33 23.89 -5.51
CA GLU A 196 -16.50 23.41 -4.79
C GLU A 196 -16.38 23.74 -3.29
N VAL A 197 -17.49 24.14 -2.68
CA VAL A 197 -17.58 24.37 -1.24
C VAL A 197 -17.90 23.03 -0.55
N TYR A 198 -17.36 22.83 0.64
CA TYR A 198 -17.72 21.69 1.47
C TYR A 198 -19.21 21.72 1.82
N GLU A 199 -19.84 20.55 1.84
CA GLU A 199 -21.25 20.42 2.21
C GLU A 199 -21.50 21.02 3.61
N GLY A 200 -22.51 21.88 3.75
CA GLY A 200 -22.83 22.56 5.01
C GLY A 200 -21.89 23.70 5.41
N CYS A 201 -20.86 24.00 4.62
CA CYS A 201 -19.93 25.10 4.91
C CYS A 201 -20.36 26.41 4.22
N ASP A 202 -20.24 27.54 4.93
CA ASP A 202 -20.50 28.86 4.33
C ASP A 202 -19.45 29.20 3.27
N HIS A 203 -19.88 29.90 2.21
CA HIS A 203 -19.01 30.26 1.09
C HIS A 203 -17.77 31.07 1.54
N LEU A 204 -17.91 31.94 2.54
CA LEU A 204 -16.81 32.74 3.09
C LEU A 204 -16.30 32.19 4.43
N SER A 205 -16.53 30.91 4.72
CA SER A 205 -15.93 30.29 5.90
C SER A 205 -14.45 29.97 5.68
N LYS A 206 -13.59 30.36 6.63
CA LYS A 206 -12.18 29.97 6.65
C LYS A 206 -11.95 28.57 7.22
N LEU A 207 -12.96 28.01 7.90
CA LEU A 207 -12.95 26.68 8.53
C LEU A 207 -14.25 25.94 8.21
N CYS A 208 -14.14 24.70 7.73
CA CYS A 208 -15.26 23.82 7.44
C CYS A 208 -15.19 22.57 8.33
N ARG A 209 -16.32 22.20 8.94
CA ARG A 209 -16.50 20.94 9.67
C ARG A 209 -17.17 19.92 8.74
N LEU A 210 -16.67 18.69 8.72
CA LEU A 210 -17.08 17.62 7.80
C LEU A 210 -17.79 16.48 8.53
#